data_AF-A0A3B9INN8-F1
#
_entry.id   AF-A0A3B9INN8-F1
#
_cell.length_a   1.000
_cell.length_b   1.000
_cell.length_c   1.000
_cell.angle_alpha   90.00
_cell.angle_beta   90.00
_cell.angle_gamma   90.00
#
_symmetry.space_group_name_H-M   'P 1'
#
loop_
_entity.id
_entity.type
_entity.pdbx_description
1 polymer ?
#
loop_
_entity_poly.entity_id
_entity_poly.type
_entity_poly.pdbx_seq_one_letter_code
_entity_poly.pdbx_strand_id
1 'polypeptide(L)' 'IRHGLQDLACRMLRGRTVLLVTHDPLEALRMGDEIVVLTGNPARPMAVAAPPGPVPRPVDAADLGDRLARLMAVLEVRA' A
#
# COMPACT_ATOMS: atom_id res chain seq x y z
N ILE A 1 9.34 -15.33 -1.34
CA ILE A 1 9.76 -15.08 0.06
C ILE A 1 9.15 -13.78 0.61
N ARG A 2 9.26 -12.63 -0.07
CA ARG A 2 8.73 -11.32 0.40
C ARG A 2 7.25 -11.35 0.84
N HIS A 3 6.37 -11.92 0.03
CA HIS A 3 4.93 -11.99 0.33
C HIS A 3 4.59 -12.85 1.55
N GLY A 4 5.37 -13.90 1.83
CA GLY A 4 5.13 -14.72 3.02
C GLY A 4 5.39 -13.96 4.33
N LEU A 5 6.34 -13.01 4.33
CA LEU A 5 6.58 -12.13 5.47
C LEU A 5 5.43 -11.14 5.66
N GLN A 6 4.92 -10.58 4.56
CA GLN A 6 3.74 -9.71 4.57
C GLN A 6 2.54 -10.44 5.15
N ASP A 7 2.27 -11.66 4.68
CA ASP A 7 1.19 -12.49 5.17
C ASP A 7 1.36 -12.85 6.65
N LEU A 8 2.59 -13.13 7.09
CA LEU A 8 2.90 -13.37 8.49
C LEU A 8 2.67 -12.12 9.35
N ALA A 9 3.14 -10.95 8.91
CA ALA A 9 2.97 -9.69 9.62
C ALA A 9 1.49 -9.35 9.80
N CYS A 10 0.69 -9.45 8.73
CA CYS A 10 -0.76 -9.24 8.81
C CYS A 10 -1.43 -10.20 9.81
N ARG A 11 -1.01 -11.47 9.88
CA ARG A 11 -1.53 -12.42 10.88
C ARG A 11 -1.14 -12.04 12.30
N MET A 12 0.12 -11.69 12.54
CA MET A 12 0.63 -11.38 13.88
C MET A 12 0.07 -10.08 14.44
N LEU A 13 -0.25 -9.12 13.56
CA LEU A 13 -0.72 -7.78 13.94
C LEU A 13 -2.25 -7.65 13.91
N ARG A 14 -2.99 -8.77 13.77
CA ARG A 14 -4.47 -8.74 13.78
C ARG A 14 -5.02 -8.06 15.03
N GLY A 15 -5.98 -7.16 14.82
CA GLY A 15 -6.64 -6.40 15.89
C GLY A 15 -5.78 -5.28 16.49
N ARG A 16 -4.65 -4.93 15.87
CA ARG A 16 -3.81 -3.79 16.25
C ARG A 16 -3.89 -2.69 15.20
N THR A 17 -3.78 -1.44 15.64
CA THR A 17 -3.54 -0.31 14.74
C THR A 17 -2.06 -0.30 14.35
N VAL A 18 -1.77 -0.29 13.05
CA VAL A 18 -0.41 -0.37 12.51
C VAL A 18 -0.16 0.80 11.58
N LEU A 19 0.97 1.48 11.78
CA LEU A 19 1.52 2.41 10.80
C LEU A 19 2.67 1.72 10.07
N LEU A 20 2.45 1.38 8.80
CA LEU A 20 3.47 0.81 7.93
C LEU A 20 4.05 1.92 7.05
N VAL A 21 5.37 2.11 7.11
CA VAL A 21 6.11 2.97 6.18
C VAL A 21 6.83 2.07 5.18
N THR A 22 6.52 2.24 3.90
CA THR A 22 7.13 1.46 2.83
C THR A 22 7.45 2.33 1.61
N HIS A 23 8.48 1.92 0.86
CA HIS A 23 8.84 2.47 -0.43
C HIS A 23 8.34 1.59 -1.59
N ASP A 24 7.69 0.46 -1.30
CA ASP A 24 7.12 -0.46 -2.28
C ASP A 24 5.61 -0.19 -2.42
N PRO A 25 5.15 0.37 -3.56
CA PRO A 25 3.74 0.68 -3.76
C PRO A 25 2.85 -0.56 -3.79
N LEU A 26 3.38 -1.72 -4.24
CA LEU A 26 2.63 -2.97 -4.23
C LEU A 26 2.44 -3.45 -2.79
N GLU A 27 3.44 -3.27 -1.92
CA GLU A 27 3.31 -3.58 -0.50
C GLU A 27 2.23 -2.73 0.18
N ALA A 28 2.19 -1.42 -0.10
CA ALA A 28 1.14 -0.52 0.40
C ALA A 28 -0.25 -0.96 -0.09
N LEU A 29 -0.39 -1.31 -1.38
CA LEU A 29 -1.65 -1.77 -1.94
C LEU A 29 -2.08 -3.14 -1.39
N ARG A 30 -1.15 -4.02 -1.03
CA ARG A 30 -1.48 -5.33 -0.46
C ARG A 30 -1.84 -5.26 1.02
N MET A 31 -1.14 -4.43 1.80
CA MET A 31 -1.23 -4.44 3.27
C MET A 31 -1.94 -3.24 3.89
N GLY A 32 -2.16 -2.16 3.15
CA GLY A 32 -2.79 -0.95 3.68
C GLY A 32 -4.31 -1.05 3.70
N ASP A 33 -4.92 -0.85 4.86
CA ASP A 33 -6.34 -0.52 4.98
C ASP A 33 -6.60 0.91 4.46
N GLU A 34 -5.67 1.82 4.78
CA GLU A 34 -5.59 3.19 4.27
C GLU A 34 -4.18 3.45 3.71
N ILE A 35 -4.09 4.26 2.65
CA ILE A 35 -2.81 4.58 2.00
C ILE A 35 -2.65 6.10 1.97
N VAL A 36 -1.53 6.58 2.51
CA VAL A 36 -1.13 7.99 2.48
C VAL A 36 0.22 8.09 1.80
N VAL A 37 0.31 8.93 0.79
CA VAL A 37 1.56 9.25 0.11
C VAL A 37 2.04 10.61 0.61
N LEU A 38 3.32 10.69 0.97
CA LEU A 38 3.98 11.95 1.30
C LEU A 38 4.71 12.45 0.04
N THR A 39 4.30 13.60 -0.51
CA THR A 39 4.87 14.16 -1.75
C THR A 39 5.25 15.64 -1.60
N GLY A 40 6.20 16.11 -2.43
CA GLY A 40 6.64 17.51 -2.48
C GLY A 40 7.76 17.88 -1.49
N ASN A 41 8.22 19.13 -1.58
CA ASN A 41 9.23 19.72 -0.69
C ASN A 41 8.79 21.13 -0.26
N PRO A 42 8.28 21.34 0.97
CA PRO A 42 8.14 20.35 2.04
C PRO A 42 7.05 19.31 1.74
N ALA A 43 7.20 18.11 2.34
CA ALA A 43 6.29 16.99 2.13
C ALA A 43 4.87 17.30 2.63
N ARG A 44 3.88 16.95 1.82
CA ARG A 44 2.45 17.04 2.16
C ARG A 44 1.78 15.68 2.03
N PRO A 45 0.93 15.29 3.00
CA PRO A 45 0.19 14.04 2.92
C PRO A 45 -0.92 14.13 1.88
N MET A 46 -1.08 13.06 1.11
CA MET A 46 -2.15 12.87 0.16
C MET A 46 -2.72 11.47 0.32
N ALA A 47 -4.02 11.37 0.59
CA ALA A 47 -4.71 10.10 0.71
C ALA A 47 -4.90 9.46 -0.67
N VAL A 48 -4.71 8.14 -0.75
CA VAL A 48 -4.95 7.34 -1.95
C VAL A 48 -5.93 6.22 -1.59
N ALA A 49 -6.88 5.96 -2.49
CA ALA A 49 -7.86 4.89 -2.27
C ALA A 49 -7.19 3.51 -2.26
N ALA A 50 -7.24 2.83 -1.10
CA ALA A 50 -6.83 1.44 -1.00
C ALA A 50 -7.75 0.54 -1.84
N PRO A 51 -7.25 -0.60 -2.35
CA PRO A 51 -8.12 -1.58 -2.97
C PRO A 51 -9.13 -2.14 -1.96
N PRO A 52 -10.33 -2.55 -2.40
CA PRO A 52 -11.29 -3.19 -1.51
C PRO A 52 -10.78 -4.57 -1.06
N GLY A 53 -11.46 -5.14 -0.08
CA GLY A 53 -11.19 -6.49 0.41
C GLY A 53 -10.18 -6.55 1.56
N PRO A 54 -10.02 -7.75 2.15
CA PRO A 54 -9.23 -7.93 3.36
C PRO A 54 -7.73 -7.87 3.08
N VAL A 55 -7.00 -7.31 4.04
CA VAL A 55 -5.54 -7.37 4.10
C VAL A 55 -5.07 -8.73 4.68
N PRO A 56 -4.02 -9.36 4.13
CA PRO A 56 -3.27 -8.96 2.93
C PRO A 56 -4.03 -9.35 1.66
N ARG A 57 -4.08 -8.44 0.69
CA ARG A 57 -4.73 -8.70 -0.60
C ARG A 57 -3.87 -9.64 -1.46
N PRO A 58 -4.46 -10.52 -2.28
CA PRO A 58 -3.70 -11.35 -3.24
C PRO A 58 -2.98 -10.49 -4.29
N VAL A 59 -1.83 -10.97 -4.80
CA VAL A 59 -1.06 -10.26 -5.85
C VAL A 59 -1.77 -10.21 -7.20
N ASP A 60 -2.68 -11.15 -7.42
CA ASP A 60 -3.46 -11.35 -8.65
C ASP A 60 -4.90 -10.84 -8.51
N ALA A 61 -5.18 -10.03 -7.49
CA ALA A 61 -6.47 -9.37 -7.36
C ALA A 61 -6.75 -8.51 -8.60
N ALA A 62 -7.95 -8.66 -9.17
CA ALA A 62 -8.30 -8.21 -10.52
C ALA A 62 -8.10 -6.70 -10.77
N ASP A 63 -8.14 -5.85 -9.74
CA ASP A 63 -7.98 -4.40 -9.84
C ASP A 63 -6.61 -3.88 -9.34
N LEU A 64 -5.73 -4.77 -8.88
CA LEU A 64 -4.48 -4.38 -8.24
C LEU A 64 -3.48 -3.75 -9.22
N GLY A 65 -3.41 -4.29 -10.45
CA GLY A 65 -2.54 -3.76 -11.51
C GLY A 65 -2.88 -2.32 -11.90
N ASP A 66 -4.16 -2.04 -12.14
CA ASP A 66 -4.63 -0.68 -12.48
C ASP A 66 -4.37 0.31 -11.34
N ARG A 67 -4.55 -0.12 -10.09
CA ARG A 67 -4.27 0.70 -8.91
C ARG A 67 -2.79 0.94 -8.71
N LEU A 68 -1.95 -0.06 -8.98
CA LEU A 68 -0.50 0.09 -8.95
C LEU A 68 -0.05 1.12 -9.98
N ALA A 69 -0.54 1.04 -11.22
CA ALA A 69 -0.22 2.03 -12.25
C ALA A 69 -0.62 3.46 -11.83
N ARG A 70 -1.82 3.63 -11.24
CA ARG A 70 -2.28 4.94 -10.73
C ARG A 70 -1.41 5.47 -9.58
N LEU A 71 -1.04 4.59 -8.64
CA LEU A 71 -0.20 4.96 -7.50
C LEU A 71 1.23 5.31 -7.95
N MET A 72 1.78 4.58 -8.92
CA MET A 72 3.07 4.90 -9.54
C MET A 72 3.03 6.27 -10.22
N ALA A 73 1.98 6.57 -10.98
CA ALA A 73 1.83 7.90 -11.59
C ALA A 73 1.80 9.02 -10.54
N VAL A 74 1.16 8.80 -9.39
CA VAL A 74 1.19 9.75 -8.26
C VAL A 74 2.61 9.97 -7.72
N LEU A 75 3.41 8.91 -7.62
CA LEU A 75 4.77 8.95 -7.09
C LEU A 75 5.77 9.57 -8.08
N GLU A 76 5.63 9.27 -9.37
CA GLU A 76 6.50 9.76 -10.45
C GLU A 76 6.30 11.25 -10.75
N VAL A 77 5.09 11.78 -10.52
CA VAL A 77 4.76 13.17 -10.88
C VAL A 77 5.60 14.20 -10.11
N ARG A 78 6.33 13.83 -9.03
CA ARG A 78 7.16 14.77 -8.23
C ARG A 78 8.41 14.16 -7.57
N ALA A 79 9.22 13.42 -8.34
CA ALA A 79 10.66 13.30 -8.06
C ALA A 79 11.42 14.50 -8.65
#